data_AF-A5YJ39-F1
#
_entry.id   AF-A5YJ39-F1
#
_cell.length_a   1.000
_cell.length_b   1.000
_cell.length_c   1.000
_cell.angle_alpha   90.00
_cell.angle_beta   90.00
_cell.angle_gamma   90.00
#
_symmetry.space_group_name_H-M   'P 1'
#
loop_
_entity.id
_entity.type
_entity.pdbx_description
1 polymer ?
#
loop_
_entity_poly.entity_id
_entity_poly.type
_entity_poly.pdbx_seq_one_letter_code
_entity_poly.pdbx_strand_id
1 'polypeptide(L)'
;ERDLYVIRPRIEKSAIANQVDLYICSMSCRSVIYKGMFLAEHLTNFYPDLLDERFVSRFAIYHQRYSTNTFPTWKLAQPFRRLAHNGEINTISGNANWMKSHETRLADPVLDPYMEDLKPVVQAGGSDTATLDNVYELLTFAGRDAPMAKALMIPASVG
;
A
#
# COMPACT_ATOMS: atom_id res chain seq x y z
N GLU A 1 -9.01 -4.49 11.61
CA GLU A 1 -8.70 -3.61 10.46
C GLU A 1 -8.24 -2.21 10.84
N ARG A 2 -9.10 -1.31 11.37
CA ARG A 2 -8.67 0.07 11.68
C ARG A 2 -7.52 0.16 12.68
N ASP A 3 -7.60 -0.58 13.77
CA ASP A 3 -6.53 -0.58 14.78
C ASP A 3 -5.22 -1.10 14.19
N LEU A 4 -5.27 -2.15 13.37
CA LEU A 4 -4.09 -2.64 12.65
C LEU A 4 -3.55 -1.60 11.66
N TYR A 5 -4.42 -0.88 10.96
CA TYR A 5 -4.02 0.21 10.09
C TYR A 5 -3.29 1.33 10.83
N VAL A 6 -3.67 1.64 12.08
CA VAL A 6 -2.99 2.64 12.92
C VAL A 6 -1.70 2.09 13.55
N ILE A 7 -1.72 0.84 14.01
CA ILE A 7 -0.57 0.19 14.65
C ILE A 7 0.60 0.05 13.67
N ARG A 8 0.33 -0.24 12.40
CA ARG A 8 1.39 -0.50 11.41
C ARG A 8 2.28 0.75 11.18
N PRO A 9 1.77 1.96 10.89
CA PRO A 9 2.55 3.19 10.85
C PRO A 9 3.31 3.48 12.15
N ARG A 10 2.75 3.17 13.33
CA ARG A 10 3.48 3.31 14.60
C ARG A 10 4.70 2.41 14.67
N ILE A 11 4.56 1.15 14.28
CA ILE A 11 5.67 0.19 14.20
C ILE A 11 6.69 0.66 13.16
N GLU A 12 6.25 1.06 11.97
CA GLU A 12 7.13 1.53 10.88
C GLU A 12 7.91 2.79 11.30
N LYS A 13 7.27 3.75 11.98
CA LYS A 13 7.92 4.94 12.54
C LYS A 13 8.94 4.59 13.61
N SER A 14 8.60 3.67 14.51
CA SER A 14 9.52 3.20 15.54
C SER A 14 10.74 2.51 14.91
N ALA A 15 10.54 1.70 13.87
CA ALA A 15 11.63 1.07 13.14
C ALA A 15 12.55 2.11 12.47
N ILE A 16 11.99 3.15 11.83
CA ILE A 16 12.77 4.24 11.24
C ILE A 16 13.59 4.97 12.32
N ALA A 17 12.97 5.33 13.45
CA ALA A 17 13.65 6.02 14.55
C ALA A 17 14.81 5.20 15.14
N ASN A 18 14.69 3.87 15.13
CA ASN A 18 15.71 2.95 15.61
C ASN A 18 16.62 2.40 14.49
N GLN A 19 16.53 2.94 13.26
CA GLN A 19 17.32 2.53 12.10
C GLN A 19 17.20 1.03 11.76
N VAL A 20 16.04 0.45 12.02
CA VAL A 20 15.71 -0.94 11.67
C VAL A 20 15.13 -0.97 10.26
N ASP A 21 15.75 -1.74 9.36
CA ASP A 21 15.16 -2.02 8.04
C ASP A 21 13.96 -2.97 8.20
N LEU A 22 12.77 -2.40 8.10
CA LEU A 22 11.51 -3.09 8.29
C LEU A 22 10.53 -2.71 7.19
N TYR A 23 9.85 -3.72 6.65
CA TYR A 23 8.72 -3.51 5.76
C TYR A 23 7.59 -4.51 6.07
N ILE A 24 6.40 -3.97 6.33
CA ILE A 24 5.20 -4.78 6.62
C ILE A 24 4.35 -4.85 5.35
N CYS A 25 4.37 -6.01 4.68
CA CYS A 25 3.60 -6.28 3.46
C CYS A 25 2.10 -6.11 3.68
N SER A 26 1.57 -6.76 4.72
CA SER A 26 0.16 -6.71 5.12
C SER A 26 0.05 -6.85 6.63
N MET A 27 -0.91 -6.16 7.25
CA MET A 27 -1.26 -6.34 8.66
C MET A 27 -2.77 -6.19 8.80
N SER A 28 -3.47 -7.31 8.67
CA SER A 28 -4.93 -7.37 8.53
C SER A 28 -5.43 -8.74 8.99
N CYS A 29 -6.66 -8.81 9.48
CA CYS A 29 -7.34 -10.09 9.73
C CYS A 29 -8.14 -10.59 8.51
N ARG A 30 -8.15 -9.83 7.40
CA ARG A 30 -8.93 -10.12 6.20
C ARG A 30 -8.08 -10.43 4.96
N SER A 31 -6.87 -9.89 4.88
CA SER A 31 -5.99 -10.06 3.72
C SER A 31 -4.55 -10.29 4.14
N VAL A 32 -3.88 -11.19 3.44
CA VAL A 32 -2.44 -11.47 3.58
C VAL A 32 -1.77 -11.33 2.21
N ILE A 33 -0.54 -10.81 2.18
CA ILE A 33 0.22 -10.60 0.95
C ILE A 33 1.46 -11.46 0.96
N TYR A 34 1.50 -12.43 0.04
CA TYR A 34 2.69 -13.22 -0.29
C TYR A 34 3.34 -12.61 -1.54
N LYS A 35 4.49 -11.96 -1.37
CA LYS A 35 5.25 -11.32 -2.45
C LYS A 35 6.75 -11.46 -2.24
N GLY A 36 7.51 -11.27 -3.31
CA GLY A 36 8.97 -11.31 -3.24
C GLY A 36 9.65 -11.08 -4.58
N MET A 37 10.98 -11.25 -4.57
CA MET A 37 11.85 -11.08 -5.73
C MET A 37 12.18 -12.44 -6.37
N PHE A 38 11.18 -13.05 -6.99
CA PHE A 38 11.32 -14.32 -7.70
C PHE A 38 10.43 -14.32 -8.94
N LEU A 39 10.70 -15.23 -9.88
CA LEU A 39 9.81 -15.44 -11.03
C LEU A 39 8.43 -15.89 -10.53
N ALA A 40 7.37 -15.38 -11.16
CA ALA A 40 6.00 -15.68 -10.74
C ALA A 40 5.72 -17.19 -10.69
N GLU A 41 6.28 -17.96 -11.61
CA GLU A 41 6.21 -19.43 -11.66
C GLU A 41 6.87 -20.14 -10.47
N HIS A 42 7.68 -19.45 -9.67
CA HIS A 42 8.34 -19.98 -8.47
C HIS A 42 7.69 -19.51 -7.17
N LEU A 43 6.56 -18.80 -7.23
CA LEU A 43 5.86 -18.28 -6.05
C LEU A 43 5.56 -19.39 -5.03
N THR A 44 5.01 -20.52 -5.47
CA THR A 44 4.65 -21.65 -4.61
C THR A 44 5.86 -22.45 -4.12
N ASN A 45 6.97 -22.40 -4.86
CA ASN A 45 8.23 -23.01 -4.42
C ASN A 45 8.85 -22.20 -3.27
N PHE A 46 8.74 -20.87 -3.34
CA PHE A 46 9.24 -19.97 -2.30
C PHE A 46 8.30 -19.90 -1.08
N TYR A 47 6.99 -19.95 -1.31
CA TYR A 47 5.96 -19.96 -0.28
C TYR A 47 5.07 -21.22 -0.39
N PRO A 48 5.52 -22.35 0.19
CA PRO A 48 4.76 -23.60 0.17
C PRO A 48 3.39 -23.52 0.85
N ASP A 49 3.19 -22.57 1.77
CA ASP A 49 1.89 -22.29 2.41
C ASP A 49 0.75 -22.11 1.39
N LEU A 50 1.06 -21.59 0.19
CA LEU A 50 0.08 -21.38 -0.88
C LEU A 50 -0.41 -22.67 -1.52
N LEU A 51 0.27 -23.79 -1.30
CA LEU A 51 -0.15 -25.12 -1.75
C LEU A 51 -0.99 -25.85 -0.70
N ASP A 52 -1.11 -25.30 0.51
CA ASP A 52 -1.90 -25.90 1.57
C ASP A 52 -3.40 -25.79 1.28
N GLU A 53 -4.15 -26.88 1.41
CA GLU A 53 -5.59 -26.93 1.15
C GLU A 53 -6.41 -25.98 2.04
N ARG A 54 -5.84 -25.55 3.18
CA ARG A 54 -6.45 -24.55 4.08
C ARG A 54 -6.34 -23.13 3.53
N PHE A 55 -5.47 -22.88 2.56
CA PHE A 55 -5.27 -21.57 1.94
C PHE A 55 -6.38 -21.25 0.93
N VAL A 56 -7.61 -21.14 1.44
CA VAL A 56 -8.81 -20.84 0.64
C VAL A 56 -9.15 -19.36 0.70
N SER A 57 -9.53 -18.77 -0.43
CA SER A 57 -9.95 -17.38 -0.50
C SER A 57 -11.07 -17.16 -1.50
N ARG A 58 -11.95 -16.21 -1.19
CA ARG A 58 -13.00 -15.73 -2.10
C ARG A 58 -12.49 -14.75 -3.16
N PHE A 59 -11.24 -14.30 -3.04
CA PHE A 59 -10.62 -13.37 -3.99
C PHE A 59 -9.11 -13.55 -4.03
N ALA A 60 -8.50 -13.22 -5.16
CA ALA A 60 -7.06 -13.15 -5.32
C ALA A 60 -6.69 -11.92 -6.16
N ILE A 61 -5.56 -11.30 -5.82
CA ILE A 61 -4.92 -10.25 -6.62
C ILE A 61 -3.47 -10.68 -6.79
N TYR A 62 -3.03 -10.80 -8.04
CA TYR A 62 -1.65 -11.15 -8.38
C TYR A 62 -1.04 -10.05 -9.23
N HIS A 63 0.29 -9.94 -9.18
CA HIS A 63 1.01 -8.96 -9.97
C HIS A 63 2.42 -9.45 -10.27
N GLN A 64 2.85 -9.26 -11.53
CA GLN A 64 4.24 -9.41 -11.92
C GLN A 64 4.75 -8.06 -12.44
N ARG A 65 5.84 -7.59 -11.84
CA ARG A 65 6.45 -6.30 -12.21
C ARG A 65 7.56 -6.52 -13.22
N TYR A 66 7.56 -5.71 -14.27
CA TYR A 66 8.74 -5.49 -15.10
C TYR A 66 9.44 -4.22 -14.58
N SER A 67 10.65 -4.36 -14.04
CA SER A 67 11.41 -3.23 -13.48
C SER A 67 12.50 -2.80 -14.46
N THR A 68 12.58 -1.50 -14.76
CA THR A 68 13.70 -0.91 -15.48
C THR A 68 14.94 -0.70 -14.58
N ASN A 69 14.79 -0.88 -13.26
CA ASN A 69 15.90 -0.86 -12.30
C ASN A 69 16.55 -2.23 -12.15
N THR A 70 17.88 -2.23 -12.11
CA THR A 70 18.73 -3.42 -11.92
C THR A 70 18.90 -3.84 -10.47
N PHE A 71 18.60 -2.97 -9.50
CA PHE A 71 18.70 -3.30 -8.07
C PHE A 71 17.35 -3.81 -7.51
N PRO A 72 17.28 -5.11 -7.15
CA PRO A 72 16.04 -5.70 -6.64
C PRO A 72 15.74 -5.15 -5.24
N THR A 73 14.55 -4.59 -5.06
CA THR A 73 14.09 -4.13 -3.74
C THR A 73 12.78 -4.84 -3.37
N TRP A 74 12.83 -5.71 -2.37
CA TRP A 74 11.70 -6.55 -1.94
C TRP A 74 10.43 -5.77 -1.61
N LYS A 75 10.57 -4.64 -0.90
CA LYS A 75 9.43 -3.77 -0.54
C LYS A 75 8.66 -3.20 -1.74
N LEU A 76 9.29 -3.13 -2.92
CA LEU A 76 8.69 -2.61 -4.15
C LEU A 76 8.00 -3.69 -4.99
N ALA A 77 8.10 -4.96 -4.61
CA ALA A 77 7.25 -6.00 -5.19
C ALA A 77 5.77 -5.69 -4.88
N GLN A 78 4.88 -6.12 -5.76
CA GLN A 78 3.43 -5.96 -5.63
C GLN A 78 2.78 -7.34 -5.49
N PRO A 79 1.55 -7.45 -4.94
CA PRO A 79 0.63 -6.37 -4.56
C PRO A 79 1.09 -5.47 -3.39
N PHE A 80 0.53 -4.26 -3.34
CA PHE A 80 0.48 -3.46 -2.12
C PHE A 80 -0.80 -3.76 -1.32
N ARG A 81 -1.07 -3.01 -0.25
CA ARG A 81 -2.05 -3.39 0.78
C ARG A 81 -3.48 -3.38 0.27
N ARG A 82 -3.79 -2.50 -0.68
CA ARG A 82 -5.10 -2.37 -1.32
C ARG A 82 -5.01 -2.48 -2.84
N LEU A 83 -3.85 -2.21 -3.44
CA LEU A 83 -3.70 -2.06 -4.88
C LEU A 83 -2.63 -2.97 -5.50
N ALA A 84 -2.89 -3.34 -6.75
CA ALA A 84 -1.88 -3.76 -7.71
C ALA A 84 -2.05 -2.88 -8.97
N HIS A 85 -0.95 -2.46 -9.57
CA HIS A 85 -0.95 -1.47 -10.65
C HIS A 85 0.02 -1.88 -11.75
N ASN A 86 -0.54 -1.99 -12.96
CA ASN A 86 0.22 -2.12 -14.19
C ASN A 86 0.18 -0.77 -14.92
N GLY A 87 1.33 -0.12 -15.00
CA GLY A 87 1.47 1.19 -15.61
C GLY A 87 2.47 2.06 -14.86
N GLU A 88 2.50 3.33 -15.23
CA GLU A 88 3.33 4.36 -14.61
C GLU A 88 2.50 5.61 -14.35
N ILE A 89 2.60 6.17 -13.14
CA ILE A 89 1.88 7.40 -12.77
C ILE A 89 2.78 8.61 -13.09
N ASN A 90 2.60 9.17 -14.28
CA ASN A 90 3.43 10.29 -14.76
C ASN A 90 3.28 11.59 -13.94
N THR A 91 2.22 11.72 -13.14
CA THR A 91 1.93 12.91 -12.32
C THR A 91 2.40 12.79 -10.87
N ILE A 92 3.19 11.76 -10.55
CA ILE A 92 3.49 11.36 -9.17
C ILE A 92 4.12 12.47 -8.32
N SER A 93 5.09 13.22 -8.86
CA SER A 93 5.74 14.31 -8.12
C SER A 93 4.75 15.42 -7.73
N GLY A 94 3.82 15.72 -8.63
CA GLY A 94 2.73 16.66 -8.35
C GLY A 94 1.79 16.11 -7.27
N ASN A 95 1.36 14.86 -7.41
CA ASN A 95 0.45 14.21 -6.46
C ASN A 95 1.06 14.13 -5.04
N ALA A 96 2.33 13.76 -4.93
CA ALA A 96 3.03 13.70 -3.65
C ALA A 96 3.15 15.07 -2.97
N ASN A 97 3.41 16.13 -3.75
CA ASN A 97 3.46 17.49 -3.23
C ASN A 97 2.07 18.01 -2.83
N TRP A 98 1.04 17.74 -3.63
CA TRP A 98 -0.35 18.05 -3.26
C TRP A 98 -0.78 17.34 -1.99
N MET A 99 -0.34 16.10 -1.78
CA MET A 99 -0.64 15.36 -0.57
C MET A 99 -0.09 16.05 0.68
N LYS A 100 1.13 16.61 0.64
CA LYS A 100 1.68 17.42 1.75
C LYS A 100 0.77 18.60 2.10
N SER A 101 0.20 19.27 1.09
CA SER A 101 -0.76 20.36 1.30
C SER A 101 -2.10 19.83 1.82
N HIS A 102 -2.59 18.70 1.32
CA HIS A 102 -3.84 18.09 1.77
C HIS A 102 -3.75 17.57 3.20
N GLU A 103 -2.60 17.07 3.64
CA GLU A 103 -2.36 16.61 5.02
C GLU A 103 -2.62 17.71 6.06
N THR A 104 -2.39 18.98 5.72
CA THR A 104 -2.62 20.10 6.65
C THR A 104 -4.10 20.27 7.03
N ARG A 105 -5.02 19.84 6.17
CA ARG A 105 -6.47 19.94 6.37
C ARG A 105 -7.16 18.59 6.47
N LEU A 106 -6.38 17.52 6.56
CA LEU A 106 -6.91 16.17 6.70
C LEU A 106 -7.56 16.03 8.07
N ALA A 107 -8.85 15.76 8.08
CA ALA A 107 -9.65 15.56 9.28
C ALA A 107 -10.67 14.46 9.02
N ASP A 108 -10.84 13.57 9.99
CA ASP A 108 -11.85 12.53 10.03
C ASP A 108 -12.09 12.17 11.49
N PRO A 109 -13.33 12.25 12.02
CA PRO A 109 -13.60 12.07 13.45
C PRO A 109 -13.09 10.76 14.04
N VAL A 110 -12.90 9.75 13.20
CA VAL A 110 -12.49 8.41 13.58
C VAL A 110 -10.97 8.24 13.52
N LEU A 111 -10.28 8.92 12.60
CA LEU A 111 -8.82 8.88 12.45
C LEU A 111 -8.10 10.03 13.16
N ASP A 112 -8.79 11.13 13.50
CA ASP A 112 -8.22 12.31 14.16
C ASP A 112 -7.40 11.98 15.42
N PRO A 113 -7.81 11.05 16.31
CA PRO A 113 -7.01 10.67 17.47
C PRO A 113 -5.65 10.05 17.15
N TYR A 114 -5.46 9.61 15.89
CA TYR A 114 -4.27 8.89 15.41
C TYR A 114 -3.57 9.65 14.28
N MET A 115 -4.01 10.86 13.94
CA MET A 115 -3.58 11.55 12.73
C MET A 115 -2.07 11.83 12.71
N GLU A 116 -1.49 12.13 13.88
CA GLU A 116 -0.04 12.31 14.04
C GLU A 116 0.73 11.02 13.74
N ASP A 117 0.16 9.84 14.03
CA ASP A 117 0.77 8.56 13.70
C ASP A 117 0.66 8.23 12.21
N LEU A 118 -0.41 8.70 11.55
CA LEU A 118 -0.67 8.44 10.13
C LEU A 118 0.12 9.36 9.19
N LYS A 119 0.54 10.55 9.64
CA LYS A 119 1.33 11.50 8.85
C LYS A 119 2.83 11.23 8.93
N PRO A 120 3.61 11.39 7.84
CA PRO A 120 3.13 11.67 6.47
C PRO A 120 2.46 10.42 5.88
N VAL A 121 1.37 10.64 5.15
CA VAL A 121 0.58 9.60 4.47
C VAL A 121 1.44 8.95 3.39
N VAL A 122 2.15 9.77 2.62
CA VAL A 122 3.07 9.31 1.57
C VAL A 122 4.46 9.15 2.16
N GLN A 123 4.92 7.91 2.22
CA GLN A 123 6.25 7.58 2.74
C GLN A 123 7.34 7.93 1.73
N ALA A 124 8.49 8.38 2.24
CA ALA A 124 9.66 8.64 1.39
C ALA A 124 10.22 7.34 0.81
N GLY A 125 10.73 7.40 -0.43
CA GLY A 125 11.37 6.25 -1.09
C GLY A 125 10.42 5.14 -1.56
N GLY A 126 9.11 5.38 -1.55
CA GLY A 126 8.11 4.50 -2.17
C GLY A 126 8.10 4.64 -3.70
N SER A 127 7.60 3.61 -4.40
CA SER A 127 7.28 3.76 -5.82
C SER A 127 6.04 4.64 -6.03
N ASP A 128 5.79 4.99 -7.29
CA ASP A 128 4.56 5.67 -7.72
C ASP A 128 3.29 4.94 -7.25
N THR A 129 3.27 3.62 -7.41
CA THR A 129 2.18 2.76 -6.99
C THR A 129 2.07 2.67 -5.47
N ALA A 130 3.20 2.66 -4.74
CA ALA A 130 3.17 2.67 -3.29
C ALA A 130 2.49 3.94 -2.78
N THR A 131 2.86 5.09 -3.35
CA THR A 131 2.24 6.40 -3.05
C THR A 131 0.73 6.37 -3.32
N LEU A 132 0.31 5.76 -4.44
CA LEU A 132 -1.11 5.57 -4.74
C LEU A 132 -1.80 4.70 -3.68
N ASP A 133 -1.20 3.57 -3.29
CA ASP A 133 -1.72 2.66 -2.27
C ASP A 133 -1.86 3.34 -0.90
N ASN A 134 -0.88 4.16 -0.49
CA ASN A 134 -0.93 4.91 0.76
C ASN A 134 -2.17 5.81 0.87
N VAL A 135 -2.44 6.60 -0.18
CA VAL A 135 -3.58 7.53 -0.20
C VAL A 135 -4.89 6.77 -0.37
N TYR A 136 -4.91 5.71 -1.19
CA TYR A 136 -6.08 4.86 -1.37
C TYR A 136 -6.48 4.19 -0.06
N GLU A 137 -5.50 3.64 0.68
CA GLU A 137 -5.71 3.02 1.97
C GLU A 137 -6.30 4.01 2.98
N LEU A 138 -5.74 5.22 3.08
CA LEU A 138 -6.28 6.30 3.92
C LEU A 138 -7.75 6.59 3.61
N LEU A 139 -8.09 6.81 2.34
CA LEU A 139 -9.47 7.09 1.92
C LEU A 139 -10.42 5.97 2.32
N THR A 140 -9.99 4.71 2.15
CA THR A 140 -10.84 3.58 2.53
C THR A 140 -11.02 3.40 4.03
N PHE A 141 -10.01 3.73 4.85
CA PHE A 141 -10.14 3.70 6.30
C PHE A 141 -10.90 4.90 6.87
N ALA A 142 -10.92 6.02 6.15
CA ALA A 142 -11.80 7.17 6.37
C ALA A 142 -13.24 6.96 5.86
N GLY A 143 -13.61 5.72 5.50
CA GLY A 143 -14.99 5.33 5.22
C GLY A 143 -15.44 5.47 3.75
N ARG A 144 -14.53 5.75 2.81
CA ARG A 144 -14.84 5.66 1.38
C ARG A 144 -14.78 4.20 0.93
N ASP A 145 -15.72 3.77 0.09
CA ASP A 145 -15.60 2.44 -0.51
C ASP A 145 -14.54 2.43 -1.63
N ALA A 146 -14.18 1.24 -2.08
CA ALA A 146 -13.15 1.06 -3.10
C ALA A 146 -13.50 1.76 -4.44
N PRO A 147 -14.73 1.66 -4.98
CA PRO A 147 -15.13 2.40 -6.17
C PRO A 147 -15.03 3.93 -6.02
N MET A 148 -15.45 4.48 -4.88
CA MET A 148 -15.39 5.92 -4.61
C MET A 148 -13.95 6.40 -4.46
N ALA A 149 -13.11 5.66 -3.72
CA ALA A 149 -11.68 5.98 -3.63
C ALA A 149 -11.01 5.98 -5.02
N LYS A 150 -11.36 5.01 -5.87
CA LYS A 150 -10.88 4.97 -7.27
C LYS A 150 -11.37 6.18 -8.07
N ALA A 151 -12.63 6.58 -7.95
CA ALA A 151 -13.17 7.72 -8.67
C ALA A 151 -12.56 9.06 -8.22
N LEU A 152 -12.24 9.21 -6.93
CA LEU A 152 -11.59 10.41 -6.39
C LEU A 152 -10.14 10.56 -6.88
N MET A 153 -9.40 9.45 -6.94
CA MET A 153 -7.97 9.45 -7.27
C MET A 153 -7.70 9.31 -8.77
N ILE A 154 -8.54 8.55 -9.48
CA ILE A 154 -8.42 8.23 -10.90
C ILE A 154 -9.80 8.44 -11.56
N PRO A 155 -10.24 9.71 -11.64
CA PRO A 155 -11.52 10.04 -12.26
C PRO A 155 -11.51 9.71 -13.75
N ALA A 156 -12.69 9.39 -14.29
CA ALA A 156 -12.85 9.33 -15.74
C ALA A 156 -12.74 10.74 -16.33
N SER A 157 -12.28 10.83 -17.59
CA SER A 157 -12.34 12.09 -18.33
C SER A 157 -13.81 12.54 -18.44
N VAL A 158 -14.05 13.83 -18.19
CA VAL A 158 -15.41 14.42 -18.23
C VAL A 158 -15.77 14.94 -19.63
N GLY A 159 -14.82 14.92 -20.57
CA GLY A 159 -14.96 15.51 -21.90
C GLY A 159 -14.36 16.91 -21.94
#